data_AF-A0A815U9A9-F1
#
_entry.id   AF-A0A815U9A9-F1
#
_cell.length_a   1.000
_cell.length_b   1.000
_cell.length_c   1.000
_cell.angle_alpha   90.00
_cell.angle_beta   90.00
_cell.angle_gamma   90.00
#
_symmetry.space_group_name_H-M   'P 1'
#
loop_
_entity.id
_entity.type
_entity.pdbx_description
1 polymer ?
#
loop_
_entity_poly.entity_id
_entity_poly.type
_entity_poly.pdbx_seq_one_letter_code
_entity_poly.pdbx_strand_id
1 'polypeptide(L)' 'MRECISVHVGQAGVQIGNACWELYCLEHGIDSDGQMKKKGKNDKNDSFDTFFHD' A
#
# COMPACT_ATOMS: atom_id res chain seq x y z
N MET A 1 14.80 3.24 5.93
CA MET A 1 14.09 2.42 4.94
C MET A 1 14.93 2.21 3.71
N ARG A 2 14.64 1.15 2.96
CA ARG A 2 14.83 1.14 1.51
C ARG A 2 13.43 1.23 0.91
N GLU A 3 13.23 2.11 -0.06
CA GLU A 3 11.92 2.33 -0.71
C GLU A 3 11.86 1.57 -2.03
N CYS A 4 10.67 1.12 -2.41
CA CYS A 4 10.40 0.45 -3.68
C CYS A 4 9.37 1.25 -4.48
N ILE A 5 9.69 1.56 -5.74
CA ILE A 5 8.76 2.20 -6.67
C ILE A 5 8.16 1.13 -7.59
N SER A 6 6.85 0.96 -7.55
CA SER A 6 6.14 0.08 -8.48
C SER A 6 5.63 0.86 -9.69
N VAL A 7 6.08 0.48 -10.90
CA VAL A 7 5.70 1.11 -12.17
C VAL A 7 4.84 0.14 -12.98
N HIS A 8 3.62 0.56 -13.30
CA HIS A 8 2.65 -0.26 -14.04
C HIS A 8 2.43 0.34 -15.43
N VAL A 9 2.71 -0.44 -16.50
CA VAL A 9 2.68 0.04 -17.89
C VAL A 9 1.75 -0.81 -18.75
N GLY A 10 0.97 -0.15 -19.61
CA GLY A 10 0.01 -0.79 -20.51
C GLY A 10 -1.27 -1.25 -19.80
N GLN A 11 -2.25 -1.68 -20.58
CA GLN A 11 -3.59 -2.01 -20.06
C GLN A 11 -3.55 -3.10 -18.97
N ALA A 12 -2.90 -4.23 -19.26
CA ALA A 12 -2.82 -5.33 -18.31
C ALA A 12 -2.03 -4.94 -17.04
N GLY A 13 -0.93 -4.21 -17.21
CA GLY A 13 -0.10 -3.75 -16.09
C GLY A 13 -0.87 -2.84 -15.14
N VAL A 14 -1.63 -1.89 -15.66
CA VAL A 14 -2.45 -0.97 -14.84
C VAL A 14 -3.58 -1.72 -14.12
N GLN A 15 -4.26 -2.66 -14.78
CA GLN A 15 -5.34 -3.43 -14.15
C GLN A 15 -4.82 -4.29 -13.00
N ILE A 16 -3.70 -4.99 -13.21
CA ILE A 16 -3.05 -5.78 -12.15
C ILE A 16 -2.57 -4.86 -11.04
N GLY A 17 -1.93 -3.73 -11.39
CA GLY A 17 -1.46 -2.74 -10.42
C GLY A 17 -2.56 -2.24 -9.49
N ASN A 18 -3.73 -1.91 -10.04
CA ASN A 18 -4.88 -1.48 -9.23
C ASN A 18 -5.32 -2.57 -8.25
N ALA A 19 -5.46 -3.82 -8.70
CA ALA A 19 -5.85 -4.93 -7.82
C ALA A 19 -4.79 -5.20 -6.72
N CYS A 20 -3.50 -5.09 -7.07
CA CYS A 20 -2.41 -5.21 -6.09
C CYS A 20 -2.48 -4.10 -5.04
N TRP A 21 -2.68 -2.84 -5.45
CA TRP A 21 -2.79 -1.71 -4.53
C TRP A 21 -4.03 -1.79 -3.63
N GLU A 22 -5.17 -2.26 -4.14
CA GLU A 22 -6.36 -2.54 -3.31
C GLU A 22 -6.01 -3.53 -2.20
N LEU A 23 -5.31 -4.62 -2.52
CA LEU A 23 -4.89 -5.60 -1.53
C LEU A 23 -3.89 -5.01 -0.52
N TYR A 24 -2.90 -4.24 -0.97
CA TYR A 24 -1.92 -3.61 -0.08
C TYR A 24 -2.58 -2.65 0.91
N CYS A 25 -3.57 -1.86 0.46
CA CYS A 25 -4.37 -1.00 1.31
C CYS A 25 -5.14 -1.82 2.35
N LEU A 26 -5.80 -2.90 1.95
CA LEU A 26 -6.52 -3.78 2.87
C LEU A 26 -5.62 -4.42 3.93
N GLU A 27 -4.45 -4.93 3.54
CA GLU A 27 -3.46 -5.54 4.45
C GLU A 27 -2.92 -4.55 5.47
N HIS A 28 -2.76 -3.29 5.07
CA HIS A 28 -2.22 -2.24 5.94
C HIS A 28 -3.30 -1.48 6.72
N GLY A 29 -4.58 -1.73 6.43
CA GLY A 29 -5.72 -1.07 7.06
C GLY A 29 -5.93 0.36 6.56
N ILE A 30 -5.56 0.64 5.31
CA ILE A 30 -5.76 1.93 4.64
C ILE A 30 -7.14 1.94 4.01
N ASP A 31 -7.92 2.98 4.28
CA ASP A 31 -9.22 3.21 3.66
C ASP A 31 -9.08 3.78 2.25
N SER A 32 -10.18 3.80 1.49
CA SER A 32 -10.20 4.30 0.12
C SER A 32 -9.84 5.78 -0.03
N ASP A 33 -9.84 6.53 1.07
CA ASP A 33 -9.42 7.93 1.16
C ASP A 33 -7.91 8.08 1.50
N GLY A 34 -7.18 6.96 1.57
CA GLY A 34 -5.75 6.93 1.88
C GLY A 34 -5.45 7.01 3.38
N GLN A 35 -6.46 7.04 4.25
CA GLN A 35 -6.23 7.13 5.69
C GLN A 35 -6.04 5.74 6.31
N MET A 36 -5.00 5.58 7.14
CA MET A 36 -4.86 4.38 7.94
C MET A 36 -5.89 4.34 9.07
N LYS A 37 -6.66 3.25 9.17
CA LYS A 37 -7.42 2.91 10.35
C LYS A 37 -6.48 2.85 11.55
N LYS A 38 -6.81 3.55 12.63
CA LYS A 38 -5.98 3.63 13.85
C LYS A 38 -5.62 2.22 14.35
N LYS A 39 -4.39 1.79 14.06
CA LYS A 39 -3.79 0.57 14.61
C LYS A 39 -3.51 0.77 16.10
N GLY A 40 -3.74 -0.28 16.89
CA GLY A 40 -3.29 -0.31 18.29
C GLY A 40 -1.76 -0.18 18.34
N LYS A 41 -1.21 0.39 19.44
CA LYS A 41 0.22 0.75 19.62
C LYS A 41 1.26 -0.38 19.34
N ASN A 42 0.82 -1.62 19.12
CA ASN A 42 1.69 -2.78 18.87
C ASN A 42 1.82 -3.19 17.39
N ASP A 43 1.05 -2.62 16.45
CA ASP A 43 1.12 -2.97 15.02
C ASP A 43 2.05 -2.03 14.23
N LYS A 44 3.31 -1.89 14.69
CA LYS A 44 4.35 -1.27 13.86
C LYS A 44 4.73 -2.26 12.77
N ASN A 45 4.11 -2.15 11.60
CA ASN A 45 4.52 -2.93 10.45
C ASN A 45 5.76 -2.25 9.86
N ASP A 46 6.96 -2.74 10.22
CA ASP A 46 8.26 -2.18 9.78
C ASP A 46 8.41 -2.11 8.25
N SER A 47 7.52 -2.79 7.50
CA SER A 47 7.49 -2.83 6.03
C SER A 47 6.60 -1.77 5.37
N PHE A 48 5.74 -1.04 6.10
CA PHE A 48 4.79 -0.07 5.51
C PHE A 48 5.51 1.01 4.68
N ASP A 49 6.51 1.65 5.27
CA ASP A 49 7.26 2.74 4.64
C ASP A 49 8.14 2.27 3.45
N THR A 50 8.15 0.98 3.11
CA THR A 50 8.83 0.49 1.90
C THR A 50 8.03 0.83 0.64
N PHE A 51 6.69 0.83 0.74
CA PHE A 51 5.78 0.99 -0.39
C PHE A 51 4.85 2.20 -0.23
N PHE A 52 4.60 2.66 0.99
CA PHE A 52 3.72 3.78 1.29
C PHE A 52 4.51 4.97 1.82
N HIS A 53 3.98 6.17 1.56
CA HIS A 53 4.48 7.45 2.06
C HIS A 53 3.28 8.33 2.44
N ASP A 54 3.46 9.24 3.41
CA ASP A 54 2.44 10.22 3.83
C ASP A 54 2.23 11.35 2.82
#